data_AF-A0A504J3H1-F1
#
_entry.id   AF-A0A504J3H1-F1
#
_cell.length_a   1.000
_cell.length_b   1.000
_cell.length_c   1.000
_cell.angle_alpha   90.00
_cell.angle_beta   90.00
_cell.angle_gamma   90.00
#
_symmetry.space_group_name_H-M   'P 1'
#
loop_
_entity.id
_entity.type
_entity.pdbx_description
1 polymer ?
#
loop_
_entity_poly.entity_id
_entity_poly.type
_entity_poly.pdbx_seq_one_letter_code
_entity_poly.pdbx_strand_id
1 'polypeptide(L)'
;MSEETTNPGSIEELLRQRNDRILNRWGSENFLNNAEQNTIATNEVEETLIDAYFAEKKIETVETDELGGTYTYSFNNPNTITDENRNRIAGIIISNSQESLEQNNQYLTVEDVLQAMPNGTYAAQSTIDIQTRKLEERNQFERINSGVIGKDAYIVVYGFFPEGTEGTILIKEKEPKLTEANDSLQVQIYQNEEDTNPSTTRELTAVFENNGTAAVKIKFHPGDDDTFEDWKEALTLPQQEEGGAVETSIRPRQRPDNLGQQEANIQAENGQPQDDGLEIIKNYAELYLDVTVSGQRTFQEEFLKPDYKFFKLTDCCSAEITLEQLSTIFTATSDSDLTAMKNAFNEAFEKFSMNTCLNKAHFFAQVKQEVGNNVDVEDTAENMNYSVARLLEKFSYFKRNPAEARLYGRAPGQSANQEAIANRAYANRIGNGNVASGDGWNYRGRGFIQLTGRSNYNDVNQIIQSLYPESGIDIVADPVAVSSDVRIAMISAMAYWVHNGLVALANQGDEDSHVNAITAVINLNTDSYASRRNHFTTTKQVFINDCGTTDAS
;
A
#
# COMPACT_ATOMS: atom_id res chain seq x y z
N MET A 1 -44.84 41.55 -27.65
CA MET A 1 -45.41 40.18 -27.68
C MET A 1 -44.41 39.34 -28.44
N SER A 2 -43.29 38.96 -27.85
CA SER A 2 -43.02 38.05 -26.72
C SER A 2 -42.32 36.83 -27.32
N GLU A 3 -41.00 36.88 -27.29
CA GLU A 3 -40.09 35.78 -27.56
C GLU A 3 -40.25 34.72 -26.45
N GLU A 4 -40.53 33.48 -26.83
CA GLU A 4 -40.46 32.32 -25.94
C GLU A 4 -39.03 31.79 -25.93
N THR A 5 -38.33 32.04 -24.83
CA THR A 5 -37.08 31.37 -24.46
C THR A 5 -37.38 29.96 -23.98
N THR A 6 -36.75 28.96 -24.59
CA THR A 6 -36.73 27.56 -24.14
C THR A 6 -36.06 27.45 -22.78
N ASN A 7 -36.84 27.10 -21.76
CA ASN A 7 -36.43 26.91 -20.36
C ASN A 7 -35.55 25.64 -20.22
N PRO A 8 -34.40 25.68 -19.52
CA PRO A 8 -33.66 24.47 -19.14
C PRO A 8 -34.53 23.59 -18.22
N GLY A 9 -34.27 22.27 -18.26
CA GLY A 9 -35.12 21.21 -17.70
C GLY A 9 -35.76 21.55 -16.34
N SER A 10 -37.03 21.20 -16.21
CA SER A 10 -37.86 21.52 -15.03
C SER A 10 -37.16 21.15 -13.72
N ILE A 11 -37.40 21.91 -12.66
CA ILE A 11 -36.84 21.68 -11.31
C ILE A 11 -37.05 20.22 -10.84
N GLU A 12 -38.14 19.57 -11.26
CA GLU A 12 -38.40 18.15 -10.98
C GLU A 12 -37.36 17.21 -11.61
N GLU A 13 -36.85 17.55 -12.80
CA GLU A 13 -35.80 16.80 -13.51
C GLU A 13 -34.47 16.87 -12.75
N LEU A 14 -34.11 18.08 -12.27
CA LEU A 14 -32.90 18.30 -11.47
C LEU A 14 -32.96 17.57 -10.13
N LEU A 15 -34.13 17.55 -9.49
CA LEU A 15 -34.36 16.80 -8.25
C LEU A 15 -34.30 15.29 -8.46
N ARG A 16 -34.82 14.78 -9.58
CA ARG A 16 -34.72 13.35 -9.92
C ARG A 16 -33.27 12.96 -10.16
N GLN A 17 -32.54 13.71 -10.97
CA GLN A 17 -31.12 13.50 -11.24
C GLN A 17 -30.25 13.63 -9.97
N ARG A 18 -30.63 14.50 -9.03
CA ARG A 18 -30.00 14.61 -7.71
C ARG A 18 -30.18 13.31 -6.91
N ASN A 19 -31.42 12.85 -6.77
CA ASN A 19 -31.72 11.66 -5.97
C ASN A 19 -31.11 10.39 -6.57
N ASP A 20 -31.15 10.24 -7.91
CA ASP A 20 -30.56 9.10 -8.62
C ASP A 20 -29.02 9.05 -8.45
N ARG A 21 -28.34 10.21 -8.50
CA ARG A 21 -26.89 10.31 -8.31
C ARG A 21 -26.45 10.01 -6.87
N ILE A 22 -27.25 10.41 -5.88
CA ILE A 22 -26.99 10.16 -4.45
C ILE A 22 -27.18 8.67 -4.12
N LEU A 23 -28.25 8.04 -4.61
CA LEU A 23 -28.55 6.62 -4.41
C LEU A 23 -27.50 5.70 -5.03
N ASN A 24 -27.01 6.03 -6.23
CA ASN A 24 -26.05 5.19 -6.95
C ASN A 24 -24.63 5.22 -6.35
N ARG A 25 -24.26 6.23 -5.55
CA ARG A 25 -22.90 6.38 -5.01
C ARG A 25 -22.71 5.90 -3.57
N TRP A 26 -23.76 5.91 -2.73
CA TRP A 26 -23.61 5.68 -1.27
C TRP A 26 -24.39 4.49 -0.69
N GLY A 27 -25.29 3.87 -1.46
CA GLY A 27 -26.18 2.82 -0.95
C GLY A 27 -27.25 3.33 0.02
N SER A 28 -28.39 2.65 0.09
CA SER A 28 -29.62 3.13 0.75
C SER A 28 -29.54 3.29 2.27
N GLU A 29 -28.58 2.67 2.95
CA GLU A 29 -28.58 2.56 4.42
C GLU A 29 -27.97 3.76 5.16
N ASN A 30 -27.05 4.52 4.53
CA ASN A 30 -26.41 5.67 5.17
C ASN A 30 -27.22 6.98 5.08
N PHE A 31 -28.19 7.05 4.16
CA PHE A 31 -28.99 8.26 3.95
C PHE A 31 -30.09 8.43 5.01
N LEU A 32 -30.72 7.34 5.46
CA LEU A 32 -31.87 7.41 6.38
C LEU A 32 -31.50 7.97 7.76
N ASN A 33 -30.25 7.78 8.22
CA ASN A 33 -29.84 8.28 9.54
C ASN A 33 -29.50 9.79 9.56
N ASN A 34 -29.11 10.38 8.43
CA ASN A 34 -28.81 11.83 8.35
C ASN A 34 -29.97 12.66 7.79
N ALA A 35 -30.79 12.10 6.90
CA ALA A 35 -31.95 12.79 6.33
C ALA A 35 -33.12 12.94 7.31
N GLU A 36 -33.18 12.15 8.39
CA GLU A 36 -34.24 12.27 9.41
C GLU A 36 -34.01 13.42 10.42
N GLN A 37 -32.85 14.10 10.40
CA GLN A 37 -32.55 15.18 11.36
C GLN A 37 -32.72 16.61 10.82
N ASN A 38 -33.03 16.84 9.53
CA ASN A 38 -33.51 18.15 9.07
C ASN A 38 -34.18 18.13 7.68
N THR A 39 -35.30 18.85 7.57
CA THR A 39 -36.01 19.30 6.35
C THR A 39 -36.96 18.32 5.63
N ILE A 40 -38.12 18.07 6.25
CA ILE A 40 -39.38 18.05 5.51
C ILE A 40 -39.97 19.46 5.63
N ALA A 41 -40.26 20.10 4.49
CA ALA A 41 -41.07 21.32 4.33
C ALA A 41 -40.36 22.69 4.24
N THR A 42 -39.51 22.88 3.25
CA THR A 42 -39.44 24.12 2.43
C THR A 42 -38.83 23.73 1.08
N ASN A 43 -39.41 24.17 -0.05
CA ASN A 43 -38.85 23.94 -1.39
C ASN A 43 -37.61 24.83 -1.65
N GLU A 44 -36.79 25.07 -0.64
CA GLU A 44 -35.51 25.78 -0.73
C GLU A 44 -34.42 24.72 -0.59
N VAL A 45 -33.56 24.57 -1.59
CA VAL A 45 -32.31 23.84 -1.38
C VAL A 45 -31.50 24.73 -0.44
N GLU A 46 -31.56 24.46 0.87
CA GLU A 46 -30.70 25.17 1.80
C GLU A 46 -29.25 24.91 1.38
N GLU A 47 -28.56 25.97 0.97
CA GLU A 47 -27.15 25.92 0.64
C GLU A 47 -26.39 25.36 1.84
N THR A 48 -25.75 24.20 1.65
CA THR A 48 -25.09 23.51 2.76
C THR A 48 -23.81 22.85 2.31
N LEU A 49 -22.78 22.98 3.15
CA LEU A 49 -21.60 22.15 3.07
C LEU A 49 -21.95 20.75 3.60
N ILE A 50 -21.50 19.72 2.89
CA ILE A 50 -21.71 18.32 3.25
C ILE A 50 -20.41 17.69 3.70
N ASP A 51 -19.30 18.02 3.02
CA ASP A 51 -18.01 17.39 3.29
C ASP A 51 -16.85 18.24 2.77
N ALA A 52 -15.68 18.09 3.38
CA ALA A 52 -14.42 18.67 2.91
C ALA A 52 -13.25 17.76 3.30
N TYR A 53 -12.42 17.39 2.33
CA TYR A 53 -11.34 16.43 2.56
C TYR A 53 -10.17 16.58 1.60
N PHE A 54 -9.01 16.09 2.04
CA PHE A 54 -7.86 15.88 1.18
C PHE A 54 -8.06 14.62 0.33
N ALA A 55 -7.66 14.68 -0.93
CA ALA A 55 -7.87 13.63 -1.91
C ALA A 55 -6.66 13.44 -2.85
N GLU A 56 -6.56 12.24 -3.40
CA GLU A 56 -5.81 11.98 -4.64
C GLU A 56 -6.79 11.96 -5.82
N LYS A 57 -6.33 12.44 -6.97
CA LYS A 57 -7.08 12.36 -8.22
C LYS A 57 -6.76 11.05 -8.92
N LYS A 58 -7.79 10.29 -9.24
CA LYS A 58 -7.76 9.17 -10.17
C LYS A 58 -8.56 9.51 -11.41
N ILE A 59 -8.11 8.99 -12.54
CA ILE A 59 -8.87 9.01 -13.77
C ILE A 59 -9.54 7.66 -13.87
N GLU A 60 -10.87 7.66 -13.80
CA GLU A 60 -11.66 6.46 -14.01
C GLU A 60 -12.26 6.52 -15.42
N THR A 61 -12.08 5.44 -16.15
CA THR A 61 -12.74 5.24 -17.44
C THR A 61 -14.13 4.69 -17.18
N VAL A 62 -15.16 5.49 -17.46
CA VAL A 62 -16.55 5.10 -17.29
C VAL A 62 -17.20 4.75 -18.62
N GLU A 63 -17.98 3.66 -18.61
CA GLU A 63 -18.87 3.30 -19.70
C GLU A 63 -20.02 4.31 -19.82
N THR A 64 -20.29 4.79 -21.03
CA THR A 64 -21.42 5.67 -21.32
C THR A 64 -22.38 5.06 -22.34
N ASP A 65 -23.60 5.59 -22.39
CA ASP A 65 -24.58 5.20 -23.40
C ASP A 65 -24.35 5.89 -24.76
N GLU A 66 -23.38 6.81 -24.86
CA GLU A 66 -23.09 7.53 -26.10
C GLU A 66 -22.57 6.59 -27.18
N LEU A 67 -23.06 6.77 -28.41
CA LEU A 67 -22.58 6.01 -29.55
C LEU A 67 -21.15 6.45 -29.90
N GLY A 68 -20.24 5.48 -30.00
CA GLY A 68 -18.86 5.69 -30.43
C GLY A 68 -18.73 5.62 -31.94
N GLY A 69 -18.90 4.41 -32.48
CA GLY A 69 -18.71 4.09 -33.89
C GLY A 69 -19.09 2.65 -34.19
N THR A 70 -18.31 1.97 -35.03
CA THR A 70 -18.59 0.59 -35.43
C THR A 70 -17.31 -0.22 -35.37
N TYR A 71 -17.39 -1.40 -34.76
CA TYR A 71 -16.32 -2.37 -34.66
C TYR A 71 -16.62 -3.58 -35.54
N THR A 72 -15.71 -3.88 -36.48
CA THR A 72 -15.84 -5.05 -37.35
C THR A 72 -15.13 -6.25 -36.73
N TYR A 73 -15.90 -7.25 -36.30
CA TYR A 73 -15.38 -8.52 -35.79
C TYR A 73 -15.29 -9.57 -36.90
N SER A 74 -14.17 -10.30 -36.98
CA SER A 74 -13.97 -11.41 -37.94
C SER A 74 -13.94 -12.77 -37.24
N PHE A 75 -14.73 -13.73 -37.75
CA PHE A 75 -14.75 -15.09 -37.23
C PHE A 75 -13.54 -15.88 -37.72
N ASN A 76 -12.55 -16.14 -36.86
CA ASN A 76 -11.35 -16.89 -37.27
C ASN A 76 -11.65 -18.30 -37.82
N ASN A 77 -12.65 -18.98 -37.26
CA ASN A 77 -13.12 -20.31 -37.65
C ASN A 77 -14.63 -20.30 -37.88
N PRO A 78 -15.20 -21.30 -38.59
CA PRO A 78 -16.64 -21.40 -38.74
C PRO A 78 -17.31 -21.53 -37.35
N ASN A 79 -18.36 -20.77 -37.12
CA ASN A 79 -19.05 -20.73 -35.84
C ASN A 79 -20.56 -20.88 -36.03
N THR A 80 -21.23 -21.60 -35.14
CA THR A 80 -22.69 -21.77 -35.16
C THR A 80 -23.27 -21.16 -33.89
N ILE A 81 -24.01 -20.08 -34.05
CA ILE A 81 -24.63 -19.32 -32.98
C ILE A 81 -26.04 -19.84 -32.73
N THR A 82 -26.33 -20.21 -31.49
CA THR A 82 -27.61 -20.70 -31.00
C THR A 82 -28.02 -19.93 -29.74
N ASP A 83 -29.29 -19.99 -29.36
CA ASP A 83 -29.77 -19.36 -28.11
C ASP A 83 -29.02 -19.84 -26.87
N GLU A 84 -28.55 -21.09 -26.87
CA GLU A 84 -27.80 -21.69 -25.75
C GLU A 84 -26.36 -21.15 -25.62
N ASN A 85 -25.73 -20.74 -26.73
CA ASN A 85 -24.29 -20.40 -26.72
C ASN A 85 -24.00 -18.91 -26.99
N ARG A 86 -24.97 -18.14 -27.48
CA ARG A 86 -24.77 -16.77 -27.96
C ARG A 86 -24.23 -15.81 -26.89
N ASN A 87 -24.67 -15.91 -25.64
CA ASN A 87 -24.15 -15.06 -24.55
C ASN A 87 -22.68 -15.36 -24.24
N ARG A 88 -22.30 -16.65 -24.23
CA ARG A 88 -20.91 -17.07 -24.05
C ARG A 88 -20.03 -16.55 -25.17
N ILE A 89 -20.51 -16.62 -26.41
CA ILE A 89 -19.77 -16.13 -27.58
C ILE A 89 -19.68 -14.59 -27.56
N ALA A 90 -20.74 -13.89 -27.15
CA ALA A 90 -20.71 -12.44 -26.97
C ALA A 90 -19.65 -12.01 -25.95
N GLY A 91 -19.56 -12.69 -24.79
CA GLY A 91 -18.51 -12.44 -23.81
C GLY A 91 -17.08 -12.66 -24.35
N ILE A 92 -16.90 -13.68 -25.20
CA ILE A 92 -15.62 -13.92 -25.88
C ILE A 92 -15.29 -12.81 -26.88
N ILE A 93 -16.28 -12.33 -27.65
CA ILE A 93 -16.10 -11.22 -28.59
C ILE A 93 -15.68 -9.96 -27.84
N ILE A 94 -16.41 -9.60 -26.78
CA ILE A 94 -16.11 -8.45 -25.93
C ILE A 94 -14.68 -8.55 -25.40
N SER A 95 -14.35 -9.65 -24.71
CA SER A 95 -13.03 -9.87 -24.11
C SER A 95 -11.89 -9.80 -25.14
N ASN A 96 -12.07 -10.36 -26.33
CA ASN A 96 -11.04 -10.32 -27.38
C ASN A 96 -10.90 -8.93 -28.03
N SER A 97 -11.94 -8.10 -27.97
CA SER A 97 -11.95 -6.77 -28.59
C SER A 97 -11.55 -5.64 -27.63
N GLN A 98 -11.59 -5.90 -26.33
CA GLN A 98 -11.49 -4.93 -25.25
C GLN A 98 -10.26 -4.01 -25.39
N GLU A 99 -9.06 -4.59 -25.44
CA GLU A 99 -7.80 -3.82 -25.53
C GLU A 99 -7.80 -2.86 -26.73
N SER A 100 -8.27 -3.32 -27.90
CA SER A 100 -8.29 -2.49 -29.12
C SER A 100 -9.33 -1.37 -29.08
N LEU A 101 -10.43 -1.59 -28.34
CA LEU A 101 -11.51 -0.62 -28.22
C LEU A 101 -11.22 0.42 -27.15
N GLU A 102 -10.64 0.01 -26.03
CA GLU A 102 -10.18 0.90 -24.96
C GLU A 102 -9.14 1.90 -25.47
N GLN A 103 -8.21 1.48 -26.33
CA GLN A 103 -7.26 2.38 -27.02
C GLN A 103 -7.94 3.47 -27.87
N ASN A 104 -9.21 3.29 -28.23
CA ASN A 104 -10.01 4.23 -29.01
C ASN A 104 -11.13 4.86 -28.18
N ASN A 105 -11.07 4.77 -26.83
CA ASN A 105 -12.10 5.23 -25.91
C ASN A 105 -13.49 4.66 -26.24
N GLN A 106 -13.55 3.35 -26.51
CA GLN A 106 -14.77 2.64 -26.86
C GLN A 106 -14.89 1.31 -26.14
N TYR A 107 -16.10 0.79 -26.08
CA TYR A 107 -16.38 -0.56 -25.58
C TYR A 107 -17.60 -1.18 -26.30
N LEU A 108 -17.83 -2.47 -26.06
CA LEU A 108 -18.99 -3.21 -26.56
C LEU A 108 -19.88 -3.64 -25.39
N THR A 109 -21.18 -3.42 -25.54
CA THR A 109 -22.17 -4.03 -24.63
C THR A 109 -22.55 -5.42 -25.12
N VAL A 110 -23.00 -6.27 -24.19
CA VAL A 110 -23.58 -7.59 -24.55
C VAL A 110 -24.76 -7.40 -25.50
N GLU A 111 -25.59 -6.37 -25.28
CA GLU A 111 -26.76 -6.09 -26.12
C GLU A 111 -26.37 -5.77 -27.57
N ASP A 112 -25.44 -4.85 -27.78
CA ASP A 112 -24.99 -4.42 -29.11
C ASP A 112 -24.38 -5.61 -29.89
N VAL A 113 -23.61 -6.47 -29.21
CA VAL A 113 -23.04 -7.70 -29.80
C VAL A 113 -24.13 -8.70 -30.19
N LEU A 114 -25.09 -8.96 -29.30
CA LEU A 114 -26.18 -9.90 -29.57
C LEU A 114 -27.10 -9.43 -30.70
N GLN A 115 -27.26 -8.11 -30.86
CA GLN A 115 -28.02 -7.51 -31.95
C GLN A 115 -27.30 -7.69 -33.30
N ALA A 116 -25.98 -7.51 -33.33
CA ALA A 116 -25.16 -7.70 -34.53
C ALA A 116 -24.91 -9.18 -34.89
N MET A 117 -25.10 -10.10 -33.92
CA MET A 117 -24.84 -11.53 -34.06
C MET A 117 -26.11 -12.40 -33.87
N PRO A 118 -27.05 -12.41 -34.84
CA PRO A 118 -28.20 -13.30 -34.81
C PRO A 118 -27.82 -14.79 -34.93
N ASN A 119 -28.74 -15.69 -34.52
CA ASN A 119 -28.54 -17.13 -34.65
C ASN A 119 -28.31 -17.55 -36.10
N GLY A 120 -27.34 -18.43 -36.32
CA GLY A 120 -26.95 -18.88 -37.66
C GLY A 120 -25.56 -19.46 -37.73
N THR A 121 -25.13 -19.81 -38.94
CA THR A 121 -23.78 -20.30 -39.22
C THR A 121 -22.96 -19.21 -39.89
N TYR A 122 -21.82 -18.87 -39.28
CA TYR A 122 -20.85 -17.89 -39.76
C TYR A 122 -19.65 -18.66 -40.32
N ALA A 123 -19.27 -18.36 -41.56
CA ALA A 123 -18.11 -18.98 -42.18
C ALA A 123 -16.81 -18.43 -41.58
N ALA A 124 -15.71 -19.18 -41.69
CA ALA A 124 -14.41 -18.64 -41.38
C ALA A 124 -14.14 -17.37 -42.20
N GLN A 125 -13.56 -16.36 -41.56
CA GLN A 125 -13.26 -15.03 -42.09
C GLN A 125 -14.48 -14.18 -42.49
N SER A 126 -15.69 -14.62 -42.18
CA SER A 126 -16.86 -13.74 -42.28
C SER A 126 -16.83 -12.69 -41.16
N THR A 127 -17.44 -11.55 -41.42
CA THR A 127 -17.43 -10.41 -40.49
C THR A 127 -18.83 -10.01 -40.05
N ILE A 128 -18.90 -9.38 -38.88
CA ILE A 128 -20.07 -8.64 -38.40
C ILE A 128 -19.63 -7.24 -37.97
N ASP A 129 -20.51 -6.27 -38.15
CA ASP A 129 -20.31 -4.90 -37.72
C ASP A 129 -21.14 -4.65 -36.46
N ILE A 130 -20.47 -4.27 -35.38
CA ILE A 130 -21.05 -4.12 -34.05
C ILE A 130 -21.00 -2.64 -33.67
N GLN A 131 -22.12 -2.08 -33.21
CA GLN A 131 -22.16 -0.71 -32.69
C GLN A 131 -21.31 -0.63 -31.42
N THR A 132 -20.42 0.35 -31.34
CA THR A 132 -19.63 0.62 -30.13
C THR A 132 -20.24 1.75 -29.32
N ARG A 133 -19.94 1.76 -28.03
CA ARG A 133 -20.25 2.83 -27.08
C ARG A 133 -18.97 3.54 -26.68
N LYS A 134 -19.06 4.78 -26.22
CA LYS A 134 -17.89 5.54 -25.76
C LYS A 134 -17.53 5.23 -24.32
N LEU A 135 -16.23 5.22 -24.07
CA LEU A 135 -15.66 5.36 -22.75
C LEU A 135 -15.34 6.83 -22.51
N GLU A 136 -15.68 7.35 -21.34
CA GLU A 136 -15.30 8.69 -20.91
C GLU A 136 -14.36 8.62 -19.72
N GLU A 137 -13.32 9.45 -19.73
CA GLU A 137 -12.51 9.66 -18.54
C GLU A 137 -13.21 10.65 -17.60
N ARG A 138 -13.37 10.25 -16.34
CA ARG A 138 -13.88 11.12 -15.29
C ARG A 138 -12.88 11.25 -14.16
N ASN A 139 -12.75 12.47 -13.68
CA ASN A 139 -12.00 12.74 -12.47
C ASN A 139 -12.74 12.12 -11.28
N GLN A 140 -12.10 11.18 -10.62
CA GLN A 140 -12.53 10.61 -9.37
C GLN A 140 -11.56 11.05 -8.28
N PHE A 141 -12.09 11.65 -7.21
CA PHE A 141 -11.27 12.06 -6.08
C PHE A 141 -11.44 11.08 -4.92
N GLU A 142 -10.38 10.35 -4.63
CA GLU A 142 -10.33 9.41 -3.52
C GLU A 142 -9.77 10.09 -2.27
N ARG A 143 -10.50 10.00 -1.15
CA ARG A 143 -10.07 10.58 0.11
C ARG A 143 -8.77 9.94 0.61
N ILE A 144 -7.83 10.79 1.04
CA ILE A 144 -6.58 10.42 1.69
C ILE A 144 -6.51 11.00 3.11
N ASN A 145 -5.78 10.35 4.01
CA ASN A 145 -5.56 10.79 5.39
C ASN A 145 -4.09 11.15 5.69
N SER A 146 -3.21 11.06 4.68
CA SER A 146 -1.81 11.46 4.78
C SER A 146 -1.28 11.93 3.43
N GLY A 147 -0.21 12.71 3.45
CA GLY A 147 0.52 13.10 2.26
C GLY A 147 1.92 13.60 2.58
N VAL A 148 2.65 13.91 1.52
CA VAL A 148 4.08 14.18 1.56
C VAL A 148 4.33 15.63 1.19
N ILE A 149 5.17 16.32 1.95
CA ILE A 149 5.63 17.67 1.61
C ILE A 149 6.24 17.69 0.19
N GLY A 150 5.89 18.69 -0.61
CA GLY A 150 6.36 18.81 -1.99
C GLY A 150 5.64 17.93 -3.03
N LYS A 151 4.71 17.06 -2.63
CA LYS A 151 3.86 16.29 -3.56
C LYS A 151 2.50 16.95 -3.76
N ASP A 152 1.90 16.67 -4.91
CA ASP A 152 0.57 17.13 -5.26
C ASP A 152 -0.50 16.41 -4.43
N ALA A 153 -1.54 17.15 -4.06
CA ALA A 153 -2.77 16.64 -3.48
C ALA A 153 -3.95 17.47 -3.99
N TYR A 154 -5.17 17.03 -3.72
CA TYR A 154 -6.38 17.79 -3.97
C TYR A 154 -7.12 18.06 -2.68
N ILE A 155 -7.77 19.21 -2.59
CA ILE A 155 -8.82 19.43 -1.59
C ILE A 155 -10.14 19.41 -2.32
N VAL A 156 -11.04 18.54 -1.86
CA VAL A 156 -12.40 18.45 -2.38
C VAL A 156 -13.36 18.97 -1.34
N VAL A 157 -14.20 19.91 -1.77
CA VAL A 157 -15.31 20.45 -1.01
C VAL A 157 -16.60 20.01 -1.69
N TYR A 158 -17.50 19.41 -0.93
CA TYR A 158 -18.77 18.90 -1.43
C TYR A 158 -19.93 19.55 -0.70
N GLY A 159 -20.92 20.00 -1.46
CA GLY A 159 -22.09 20.68 -0.91
C GLY A 159 -23.19 20.89 -1.93
N PHE A 160 -24.31 21.45 -1.47
CA PHE A 160 -25.37 21.92 -2.35
C PHE A 160 -25.23 23.43 -2.51
N PHE A 161 -24.52 23.87 -3.54
CA PHE A 161 -24.36 25.29 -3.87
C PHE A 161 -24.59 25.51 -5.37
N PRO A 162 -25.06 26.71 -5.78
CA PRO A 162 -25.11 27.08 -7.19
C PRO A 162 -23.72 26.98 -7.86
N GLU A 163 -23.68 26.60 -9.13
CA GLU A 163 -22.44 26.67 -9.93
C GLU A 163 -21.84 28.08 -9.91
N GLY A 164 -20.52 28.16 -9.77
CA GLY A 164 -19.78 29.41 -9.68
C GLY A 164 -19.74 30.00 -8.25
N THR A 165 -20.38 29.36 -7.27
CA THR A 165 -20.23 29.75 -5.86
C THR A 165 -18.78 29.58 -5.42
N GLU A 166 -18.25 30.55 -4.69
CA GLU A 166 -16.89 30.51 -4.15
C GLU A 166 -16.90 30.08 -2.68
N GLY A 167 -16.01 29.14 -2.34
CA GLY A 167 -15.67 28.76 -0.98
C GLY A 167 -14.24 29.13 -0.65
N THR A 168 -14.03 29.66 0.55
CA THR A 168 -12.70 29.90 1.12
C THR A 168 -12.29 28.68 1.95
N ILE A 169 -11.08 28.17 1.73
CA ILE A 169 -10.50 27.06 2.50
C ILE A 169 -9.19 27.53 3.11
N LEU A 170 -9.04 27.28 4.42
CA LEU A 170 -7.80 27.40 5.16
C LEU A 170 -7.34 26.02 5.61
N ILE A 171 -6.05 25.75 5.50
CA ILE A 171 -5.43 24.55 6.07
C ILE A 171 -4.81 24.98 7.40
N LYS A 172 -5.15 24.30 8.50
CA LYS A 172 -4.66 24.64 9.83
C LYS A 172 -3.96 23.44 10.47
N GLU A 173 -2.93 23.71 11.25
CA GLU A 173 -2.31 22.70 12.10
C GLU A 173 -3.11 22.56 13.40
N LYS A 174 -3.28 21.32 13.85
CA LYS A 174 -3.83 21.03 15.18
C LYS A 174 -2.91 21.54 16.29
N GLU A 175 -1.62 21.27 16.15
CA GLU A 175 -0.56 21.76 17.03
C GLU A 175 0.50 22.41 16.14
N PRO A 176 0.98 23.63 16.47
CA PRO A 176 1.95 24.35 15.66
C PRO A 176 3.25 23.55 15.57
N LYS A 177 3.61 23.15 14.35
CA LYS A 177 4.83 22.40 14.06
C LYS A 177 5.59 22.98 12.88
N LEU A 178 4.87 23.41 11.85
CA LEU A 178 5.41 24.00 10.63
C LEU A 178 5.13 25.50 10.55
N THR A 179 4.10 25.97 11.26
CA THR A 179 3.69 27.38 11.30
C THR A 179 3.39 27.87 12.72
N GLU A 180 3.17 29.17 12.87
CA GLU A 180 2.80 29.76 14.17
C GLU A 180 1.40 29.29 14.61
N ALA A 181 1.15 29.28 15.92
CA ALA A 181 -0.12 28.83 16.46
C ALA A 181 -1.32 29.60 15.89
N ASN A 182 -2.31 28.88 15.38
CA ASN A 182 -3.54 29.38 14.73
C ASN A 182 -3.34 30.06 13.35
N ASP A 183 -2.15 30.06 12.79
CA ASP A 183 -1.92 30.54 11.42
C ASP A 183 -2.32 29.47 10.40
N SER A 184 -2.70 29.88 9.18
CA SER A 184 -3.00 28.93 8.11
C SER A 184 -1.72 28.53 7.36
N LEU A 185 -1.62 27.24 7.05
CA LEU A 185 -0.47 26.67 6.38
C LEU A 185 -0.32 27.27 4.98
N GLN A 186 0.90 27.70 4.66
CA GLN A 186 1.23 28.23 3.34
C GLN A 186 1.42 27.08 2.34
N VAL A 187 0.66 27.08 1.24
CA VAL A 187 0.72 26.02 0.22
C VAL A 187 0.84 26.62 -1.18
N GLN A 188 1.26 25.79 -2.12
CA GLN A 188 1.25 26.10 -3.54
C GLN A 188 -0.09 25.67 -4.16
N ILE A 189 -0.66 26.51 -5.02
CA ILE A 189 -1.86 26.24 -5.81
C ILE A 189 -1.57 26.33 -7.29
N TYR A 190 -2.26 25.52 -8.07
CA TYR A 190 -2.22 25.55 -9.52
C TYR A 190 -3.45 26.29 -10.05
N GLN A 191 -3.25 27.24 -10.97
CA GLN A 191 -4.37 28.01 -11.54
C GLN A 191 -5.28 27.13 -12.40
N ASN A 192 -4.73 26.08 -13.01
CA ASN A 192 -5.43 25.02 -13.71
C ASN A 192 -4.55 23.75 -13.73
N GLU A 193 -5.07 22.64 -14.25
CA GLU A 193 -4.34 21.36 -14.21
C GLU A 193 -3.09 21.30 -15.10
N GLU A 194 -2.98 22.15 -16.12
CA GLU A 194 -1.82 22.22 -17.03
C GLU A 194 -0.75 23.21 -16.54
N ASP A 195 -1.00 23.90 -15.42
CA ASP A 195 -0.09 24.87 -14.85
C ASP A 195 1.16 24.18 -14.30
N THR A 196 2.32 24.61 -14.78
CA THR A 196 3.63 24.11 -14.34
C THR A 196 4.28 25.02 -13.30
N ASN A 197 3.70 26.18 -13.01
CA ASN A 197 4.24 27.18 -12.09
C ASN A 197 3.20 27.58 -11.04
N PRO A 198 3.07 26.81 -9.94
CA PRO A 198 2.08 27.11 -8.93
C PRO A 198 2.37 28.43 -8.21
N SER A 199 1.31 29.13 -7.82
CA SER A 199 1.38 30.33 -6.97
C SER A 199 1.22 29.96 -5.50
N THR A 200 1.92 30.68 -4.61
CA THR A 200 1.82 30.43 -3.17
C THR A 200 0.67 31.21 -2.53
N THR A 201 -0.10 30.57 -1.64
CA THR A 201 -1.18 31.20 -0.87
C THR A 201 -1.36 30.58 0.53
N ARG A 202 -2.07 31.30 1.39
CA ARG A 202 -2.56 30.85 2.71
C ARG A 202 -4.08 30.68 2.77
N GLU A 203 -4.76 31.18 1.73
CA GLU A 203 -6.19 31.17 1.56
C GLU A 203 -6.51 30.63 0.16
N LEU A 204 -7.25 29.53 0.11
CA LEU A 204 -7.61 28.86 -1.14
C LEU A 204 -9.03 29.24 -1.53
N THR A 205 -9.24 29.53 -2.81
CA THR A 205 -10.58 29.70 -3.38
C THR A 205 -10.97 28.45 -4.14
N ALA A 206 -12.11 27.87 -3.80
CA ALA A 206 -12.70 26.73 -4.49
C ALA A 206 -14.01 27.16 -5.15
N VAL A 207 -14.19 26.83 -6.44
CA VAL A 207 -15.38 27.21 -7.20
C VAL A 207 -16.25 25.98 -7.41
N PHE A 208 -17.51 26.04 -6.98
CA PHE A 208 -18.44 24.91 -7.11
C PHE A 208 -18.90 24.71 -8.55
N GLU A 209 -18.85 23.47 -9.01
CA GLU A 209 -19.40 23.01 -10.28
C GLU A 209 -20.87 22.58 -10.15
N ASN A 210 -21.53 22.35 -11.29
CA ASN A 210 -22.92 21.86 -11.39
C ASN A 210 -23.21 20.54 -10.64
N ASN A 211 -22.18 19.76 -10.32
CA ASN A 211 -22.30 18.50 -9.57
C ASN A 211 -22.24 18.71 -8.03
N GLY A 212 -22.09 19.96 -7.56
CA GLY A 212 -21.96 20.29 -6.14
C GLY A 212 -20.56 20.04 -5.56
N THR A 213 -19.55 19.84 -6.42
CA THR A 213 -18.16 19.66 -6.00
C THR A 213 -17.33 20.88 -6.37
N ALA A 214 -16.36 21.21 -5.55
CA ALA A 214 -15.27 22.11 -5.87
C ALA A 214 -13.97 21.37 -5.54
N ALA A 215 -13.02 21.34 -6.47
CA ALA A 215 -11.72 20.68 -6.26
C ALA A 215 -10.58 21.67 -6.52
N VAL A 216 -9.62 21.72 -5.60
CA VAL A 216 -8.44 22.59 -5.71
C VAL A 216 -7.20 21.71 -5.68
N LYS A 217 -6.38 21.77 -6.74
CA LYS A 217 -5.07 21.12 -6.78
C LYS A 217 -4.08 21.94 -5.95
N ILE A 218 -3.42 21.30 -5.00
CA ILE A 218 -2.45 21.92 -4.11
C ILE A 218 -1.14 21.14 -4.10
N LYS A 219 -0.06 21.79 -3.68
CA LYS A 219 1.19 21.15 -3.29
C LYS A 219 1.59 21.68 -1.91
N PHE A 220 1.93 20.79 -0.99
CA PHE A 220 2.40 21.15 0.34
C PHE A 220 3.84 21.65 0.28
N HIS A 221 4.03 22.85 -0.24
CA HIS A 221 5.34 23.48 -0.38
C HIS A 221 5.18 24.98 -0.15
N PRO A 222 5.97 25.60 0.74
CA PRO A 222 5.87 27.04 1.01
C PRO A 222 6.30 27.93 -0.16
N GLY A 223 6.83 27.36 -1.25
CA GLY A 223 7.42 28.05 -2.41
C GLY A 223 8.80 28.66 -2.18
N ASP A 224 9.28 28.69 -0.93
CA ASP A 224 10.61 29.15 -0.54
C ASP A 224 11.47 27.93 -0.14
N ASP A 225 12.66 27.81 -0.73
CA ASP A 225 13.55 26.65 -0.53
C ASP A 225 14.04 26.54 0.92
N ASP A 226 14.35 27.67 1.57
CA ASP A 226 14.82 27.68 2.97
C ASP A 226 13.70 27.18 3.90
N THR A 227 12.48 27.68 3.72
CA THR A 227 11.31 27.26 4.51
C THR A 227 10.91 25.81 4.23
N PHE A 228 11.12 25.32 3.01
CA PHE A 228 10.88 23.92 2.66
C PHE A 228 11.84 22.98 3.40
N GLU A 229 13.13 23.34 3.46
CA GLU A 229 14.12 22.57 4.23
C GLU A 229 13.83 22.65 5.74
N ASP A 230 13.38 23.79 6.27
CA ASP A 230 12.94 23.90 7.67
C ASP A 230 11.76 22.96 7.97
N TRP A 231 10.77 22.90 7.09
CA TRP A 231 9.63 21.98 7.24
C TRP A 231 10.09 20.52 7.16
N LYS A 232 10.99 20.21 6.23
CA LYS A 232 11.57 18.87 6.11
C LYS A 232 12.29 18.47 7.38
N GLU A 233 13.11 19.34 7.96
CA GLU A 233 13.79 19.10 9.24
C GLU A 233 12.77 18.84 10.36
N ALA A 234 11.74 19.68 10.46
CA ALA A 234 10.67 19.55 11.46
C ALA A 234 9.88 18.24 11.33
N LEU A 235 9.73 17.68 10.12
CA LEU A 235 9.03 16.42 9.85
C LEU A 235 9.93 15.18 9.86
N THR A 236 11.25 15.34 9.92
CA THR A 236 12.22 14.22 9.91
C THR A 236 12.72 13.86 11.30
N LEU A 237 12.87 14.85 12.19
CA LEU A 237 13.50 14.66 13.49
C LEU A 237 12.51 14.25 14.59
N PRO A 238 12.87 13.26 15.43
CA PRO A 238 12.18 13.08 16.69
C PRO A 238 12.36 14.33 17.56
N GLN A 239 11.28 14.93 18.06
CA GLN A 239 11.42 16.00 19.04
C GLN A 239 12.13 15.45 20.29
N GLN A 240 13.28 16.03 20.64
CA GLN A 240 13.86 15.81 21.95
C GLN A 240 13.00 16.58 22.95
N GLU A 241 12.25 15.88 23.80
CA GLU A 241 11.81 16.53 25.03
C GLU A 241 13.04 16.82 25.91
N GLU A 242 13.07 18.00 26.52
CA GLU A 242 14.00 18.34 27.59
C GLU A 242 13.75 17.41 28.80
N GLY A 243 14.26 16.18 28.77
CA GLY A 243 13.83 15.18 29.74
C GLY A 243 14.56 13.83 29.69
N GLY A 244 15.89 13.84 29.75
CA GLY A 244 16.68 12.66 30.14
C GLY A 244 16.96 11.66 29.01
N ALA A 245 18.24 11.39 28.80
CA ALA A 245 18.69 10.35 27.87
C ALA A 245 18.15 8.98 28.29
N VAL A 246 17.17 8.46 27.54
CA VAL A 246 16.87 7.02 27.54
C VAL A 246 17.91 6.38 26.62
N GLU A 247 19.00 5.89 27.22
CA GLU A 247 19.90 4.94 26.54
C GLU A 247 19.06 3.71 26.15
N THR A 248 18.72 3.58 24.87
CA THR A 248 18.29 2.31 24.28
C THR A 248 19.49 1.36 24.20
N SER A 249 19.96 0.88 25.36
CA SER A 249 20.97 -0.17 25.45
C SER A 249 20.33 -1.53 25.14
N ILE A 250 19.85 -1.73 23.92
CA ILE A 250 19.79 -3.07 23.35
C ILE A 250 21.22 -3.40 22.94
N ARG A 251 21.99 -4.00 23.87
CA ARG A 251 23.34 -4.48 23.56
C ARG A 251 23.22 -5.55 22.48
N PRO A 252 23.84 -5.40 21.30
CA PRO A 252 23.97 -6.50 20.36
C PRO A 252 24.68 -7.64 21.09
N ARG A 253 24.09 -8.83 21.14
CA ARG A 253 24.86 -10.01 21.54
C ARG A 253 25.96 -10.19 20.50
N GLN A 254 27.20 -9.90 20.90
CA GLN A 254 28.36 -10.42 20.17
C GLN A 254 28.18 -11.93 20.02
N ARG A 255 28.30 -12.43 18.79
CA ARG A 255 28.28 -13.88 18.51
C ARG A 255 29.27 -14.56 19.47
N PRO A 256 28.86 -15.61 20.21
CA PRO A 256 29.83 -16.40 20.94
C PRO A 256 30.67 -17.16 19.90
N ASP A 257 31.89 -16.69 19.68
CA ASP A 257 32.93 -17.51 19.10
C ASP A 257 33.24 -18.65 20.09
N ASN A 258 33.02 -19.87 19.61
CA ASN A 258 33.41 -21.17 20.17
C ASN A 258 32.34 -22.01 20.89
N LEU A 259 32.17 -23.20 20.30
CA LEU A 259 31.62 -24.41 20.88
C LEU A 259 32.33 -24.77 22.20
N GLY A 260 31.59 -24.79 23.30
CA GLY A 260 32.04 -25.33 24.58
C GLY A 260 30.90 -25.38 25.58
N GLN A 261 30.56 -26.57 26.05
CA GLN A 261 29.55 -26.79 27.10
C GLN A 261 29.87 -25.98 28.36
N GLN A 262 28.91 -25.21 28.85
CA GLN A 262 28.72 -25.01 30.29
C GLN A 262 27.30 -24.50 30.56
N GLU A 263 26.52 -25.32 31.27
CA GLU A 263 25.28 -24.92 31.90
C GLU A 263 25.58 -23.85 32.96
N ALA A 264 24.89 -22.72 32.89
CA ALA A 264 24.88 -21.74 33.98
C ALA A 264 23.42 -21.39 34.31
N ASN A 265 23.01 -21.84 35.50
CA ASN A 265 21.79 -21.43 36.18
C ASN A 265 21.68 -19.91 36.23
N ILE A 266 20.61 -19.35 35.67
CA ILE A 266 20.15 -18.01 36.01
C ILE A 266 18.85 -18.19 36.78
N GLN A 267 18.91 -17.90 38.08
CA GLN A 267 17.72 -17.77 38.90
C GLN A 267 16.98 -16.51 38.46
N ALA A 268 15.68 -16.67 38.18
CA ALA A 268 14.77 -15.58 37.89
C ALA A 268 14.57 -14.73 39.16
N GLU A 269 15.12 -13.52 39.18
CA GLU A 269 14.61 -12.47 40.05
C GLU A 269 13.37 -11.86 39.40
N ASN A 270 12.25 -11.95 40.11
CA ASN A 270 10.97 -11.34 39.75
C ASN A 270 11.10 -9.82 39.83
N GLY A 271 11.46 -9.17 38.72
CA GLY A 271 11.12 -7.78 38.46
C GLY A 271 9.89 -7.75 37.57
N GLN A 272 8.80 -7.14 38.02
CA GLN A 272 7.69 -6.79 37.11
C GLN A 272 8.25 -5.86 36.03
N PRO A 273 7.91 -6.06 34.74
CA PRO A 273 8.23 -5.08 33.71
C PRO A 273 7.58 -3.76 34.11
N GLN A 274 8.39 -2.71 34.26
CA GLN A 274 7.86 -1.35 34.20
C GLN A 274 7.30 -1.16 32.79
N ASP A 275 6.10 -0.61 32.74
CA ASP A 275 5.46 -0.13 31.52
C ASP A 275 6.06 1.24 31.21
N ASP A 276 7.29 1.26 30.69
CA ASP A 276 7.86 2.40 30.00
C ASP A 276 7.29 2.41 28.58
N GLY A 277 6.03 2.83 28.49
CA GLY A 277 5.32 3.03 27.23
C GLY A 277 6.23 3.77 26.25
N LEU A 278 6.62 3.07 25.18
CA LEU A 278 7.31 3.65 24.03
C LEU A 278 6.37 4.69 23.43
N GLU A 279 6.58 5.96 23.79
CA GLU A 279 5.88 7.07 23.18
C GLU A 279 6.34 7.14 21.72
N ILE A 280 5.42 6.79 20.79
CA ILE A 280 5.70 6.81 19.36
C ILE A 280 5.98 8.26 18.98
N ILE A 281 7.23 8.56 18.65
CA ILE A 281 7.62 9.92 18.28
C ILE A 281 6.95 10.29 16.95
N LYS A 282 6.10 11.33 16.97
CA LYS A 282 5.32 11.75 15.82
C LYS A 282 6.17 12.56 14.83
N ASN A 283 6.59 11.93 13.75
CA ASN A 283 7.33 12.56 12.64
C ASN A 283 6.40 13.11 11.54
N TYR A 284 5.26 13.68 11.95
CA TYR A 284 4.25 14.26 11.05
C TYR A 284 3.61 15.50 11.68
N ALA A 285 2.94 16.32 10.86
CA ALA A 285 2.04 17.38 11.29
C ALA A 285 0.59 16.93 11.10
N GLU A 286 -0.28 17.21 12.07
CA GLU A 286 -1.71 16.90 12.01
C GLU A 286 -2.47 18.13 11.48
N LEU A 287 -3.00 18.05 10.26
CA LEU A 287 -3.69 19.14 9.58
C LEU A 287 -5.21 18.95 9.58
N TYR A 288 -5.96 20.04 9.56
CA TYR A 288 -7.41 20.05 9.33
C TYR A 288 -7.81 21.20 8.40
N LEU A 289 -9.01 21.10 7.82
CA LEU A 289 -9.58 22.11 6.94
C LEU A 289 -10.56 23.00 7.72
N ASP A 290 -10.47 24.30 7.48
CA ASP A 290 -11.43 25.31 7.91
C ASP A 290 -12.06 25.92 6.66
N VAL A 291 -13.34 25.60 6.42
CA VAL A 291 -14.05 25.94 5.17
C VAL A 291 -15.18 26.92 5.46
N THR A 292 -15.23 28.00 4.67
CA THR A 292 -16.30 29.00 4.72
C THR A 292 -16.86 29.22 3.32
N VAL A 293 -18.17 29.03 3.14
CA VAL A 293 -18.87 29.27 1.86
C VAL A 293 -19.93 30.36 2.08
N SER A 294 -19.95 31.38 1.22
CA SER A 294 -20.96 32.48 1.21
C SER A 294 -21.17 33.22 2.54
N GLY A 295 -20.19 33.20 3.46
CA GLY A 295 -20.17 34.00 4.69
C GLY A 295 -21.19 33.63 5.77
N GLN A 296 -21.92 32.52 5.67
CA GLN A 296 -22.99 32.18 6.62
C GLN A 296 -22.64 31.11 7.65
N ARG A 297 -21.71 30.18 7.36
CA ARG A 297 -21.22 29.17 8.33
C ARG A 297 -19.75 28.80 8.07
N THR A 298 -19.01 28.69 9.16
CA THR A 298 -17.64 28.16 9.20
C THR A 298 -17.70 26.73 9.72
N PHE A 299 -17.03 25.83 9.03
CA PHE A 299 -17.04 24.41 9.32
C PHE A 299 -15.63 23.97 9.73
N GLN A 300 -15.48 23.61 11.02
CA GLN A 300 -14.20 23.19 11.62
C GLN A 300 -14.34 21.76 12.15
N GLU A 301 -13.34 20.92 11.92
CA GLU A 301 -13.19 19.58 12.52
C GLU A 301 -14.35 18.56 12.38
N GLU A 302 -15.46 18.90 11.72
CA GLU A 302 -16.74 18.15 11.85
C GLU A 302 -17.06 17.18 10.71
N PHE A 303 -16.24 17.06 9.66
CA PHE A 303 -16.59 16.31 8.44
C PHE A 303 -15.72 15.07 8.19
N LEU A 304 -15.09 14.59 9.24
CA LEU A 304 -14.11 13.52 9.15
C LEU A 304 -14.55 12.41 10.10
N LYS A 305 -14.78 11.18 9.58
CA LYS A 305 -14.92 10.00 10.44
C LYS A 305 -13.70 9.95 11.39
N PRO A 306 -13.78 9.32 12.58
CA PRO A 306 -12.69 9.35 13.57
C PRO A 306 -11.30 9.07 12.97
N ASP A 307 -11.22 8.15 12.00
CA ASP A 307 -9.98 7.74 11.33
C ASP A 307 -9.40 8.77 10.33
N TYR A 308 -10.16 9.82 9.99
CA TYR A 308 -9.77 10.88 9.05
C TYR A 308 -9.75 12.26 9.69
N LYS A 309 -9.95 12.38 11.00
CA LYS A 309 -10.10 13.68 11.69
C LYS A 309 -8.96 14.65 11.39
N PHE A 310 -7.77 14.12 11.18
CA PHE A 310 -6.60 14.89 10.80
C PHE A 310 -5.93 14.27 9.58
N PHE A 311 -5.37 15.11 8.75
CA PHE A 311 -4.49 14.73 7.66
C PHE A 311 -3.04 14.78 8.14
N LYS A 312 -2.30 13.68 7.98
CA LYS A 312 -0.89 13.59 8.36
C LYS A 312 -0.01 14.11 7.23
N LEU A 313 0.60 15.27 7.41
CA LEU A 313 1.66 15.74 6.50
C LEU A 313 3.00 15.23 7.01
N THR A 314 3.74 14.53 6.16
CA THR A 314 5.03 13.92 6.51
C THR A 314 6.14 14.35 5.55
N ASP A 315 7.39 14.09 5.94
CA ASP A 315 8.47 13.99 4.97
C ASP A 315 8.33 12.69 4.16
N CYS A 316 8.90 12.64 2.96
CA CYS A 316 8.85 11.46 2.11
C CYS A 316 9.52 10.23 2.75
N CYS A 317 10.53 10.41 3.61
CA CYS A 317 11.15 9.31 4.32
C CYS A 317 10.24 8.67 5.38
N SER A 318 9.43 9.47 6.06
CA SER A 318 8.50 9.02 7.10
C SER A 318 7.12 8.64 6.56
N ALA A 319 6.86 8.90 5.28
CA ALA A 319 5.60 8.59 4.63
C ALA A 319 5.31 7.09 4.52
N GLU A 320 4.05 6.74 4.32
CA GLU A 320 3.66 5.41 3.86
C GLU A 320 4.28 5.09 2.48
N ILE A 321 4.59 3.81 2.23
CA ILE A 321 5.04 3.37 0.90
C ILE A 321 3.85 3.21 -0.05
N THR A 322 4.07 3.41 -1.35
CA THR A 322 3.03 3.32 -2.39
C THR A 322 3.12 2.02 -3.19
N LEU A 323 2.04 1.69 -3.91
CA LEU A 323 2.02 0.56 -4.84
C LEU A 323 3.03 0.74 -5.98
N GLU A 324 3.16 1.96 -6.49
CA GLU A 324 4.11 2.32 -7.57
C GLU A 324 5.57 2.14 -7.15
N GLN A 325 5.92 2.51 -5.91
CA GLN A 325 7.24 2.25 -5.36
C GLN A 325 7.53 0.75 -5.33
N LEU A 326 6.57 -0.06 -4.89
CA LEU A 326 6.74 -1.51 -4.85
C LEU A 326 6.76 -2.15 -6.25
N SER A 327 5.98 -1.67 -7.21
CA SER A 327 5.98 -2.22 -8.59
C SER A 327 7.30 -1.95 -9.31
N THR A 328 7.95 -0.83 -9.01
CA THR A 328 9.31 -0.52 -9.48
C THR A 328 10.34 -1.50 -8.93
N ILE A 329 10.14 -1.97 -7.68
CA ILE A 329 11.05 -2.91 -7.01
C ILE A 329 10.74 -4.35 -7.43
N PHE A 330 9.48 -4.75 -7.54
CA PHE A 330 9.05 -6.14 -7.74
C PHE A 330 8.30 -6.30 -9.07
N THR A 331 9.05 -6.18 -10.16
CA THR A 331 8.53 -6.01 -11.54
C THR A 331 7.75 -7.19 -12.12
N ALA A 332 7.63 -8.31 -11.41
CA ALA A 332 6.93 -9.51 -11.87
C ALA A 332 5.85 -10.00 -10.89
N THR A 333 5.53 -9.20 -9.87
CA THR A 333 4.54 -9.50 -8.84
C THR A 333 3.20 -8.86 -9.19
N SER A 334 2.08 -9.48 -8.79
CA SER A 334 0.74 -8.94 -9.06
C SER A 334 0.44 -7.69 -8.21
N ASP A 335 -0.39 -6.77 -8.73
CA ASP A 335 -0.81 -5.58 -7.98
C ASP A 335 -1.54 -5.93 -6.67
N SER A 336 -2.26 -7.05 -6.63
CA SER A 336 -2.91 -7.54 -5.41
C SER A 336 -1.90 -7.93 -4.33
N ASP A 337 -0.84 -8.65 -4.70
CA ASP A 337 0.20 -9.07 -3.75
C ASP A 337 1.05 -7.87 -3.29
N LEU A 338 1.38 -6.96 -4.22
CA LEU A 338 2.07 -5.72 -3.88
C LEU A 338 1.21 -4.84 -2.96
N THR A 339 -0.10 -4.77 -3.19
CA THR A 339 -1.03 -4.07 -2.28
C THR A 339 -1.05 -4.71 -0.90
N ALA A 340 -1.05 -6.04 -0.81
CA ALA A 340 -0.97 -6.74 0.48
C ALA A 340 0.36 -6.46 1.20
N MET A 341 1.49 -6.47 0.49
CA MET A 341 2.80 -6.11 1.04
C MET A 341 2.85 -4.66 1.52
N LYS A 342 2.33 -3.73 0.71
CA LYS A 342 2.23 -2.30 1.02
C LYS A 342 1.46 -2.09 2.31
N ASN A 343 0.24 -2.64 2.39
CA ASN A 343 -0.63 -2.50 3.55
C ASN A 343 0.03 -3.09 4.81
N ALA A 344 0.64 -4.27 4.70
CA ALA A 344 1.32 -4.91 5.83
C ALA A 344 2.52 -4.10 6.34
N PHE A 345 3.31 -3.49 5.45
CA PHE A 345 4.42 -2.62 5.83
C PHE A 345 3.91 -1.32 6.47
N ASN A 346 2.96 -0.64 5.83
CA ASN A 346 2.40 0.64 6.29
C ASN A 346 1.69 0.54 7.64
N GLU A 347 1.09 -0.61 7.95
CA GLU A 347 0.48 -0.87 9.26
C GLU A 347 1.51 -0.88 10.41
N ALA A 348 2.76 -1.25 10.14
CA ALA A 348 3.73 -1.63 11.17
C ALA A 348 5.02 -0.79 11.19
N PHE A 349 5.37 -0.06 10.13
CA PHE A 349 6.69 0.56 10.00
C PHE A 349 7.03 1.57 11.09
N GLU A 350 6.06 2.35 11.57
CA GLU A 350 6.26 3.27 12.70
C GLU A 350 6.60 2.49 13.98
N LYS A 351 5.89 1.38 14.25
CA LYS A 351 6.07 0.53 15.44
C LYS A 351 7.45 -0.10 15.52
N PHE A 352 8.02 -0.43 14.35
CA PHE A 352 9.35 -1.03 14.22
C PHE A 352 10.45 -0.01 13.91
N SER A 353 10.16 1.30 13.97
CA SER A 353 11.11 2.38 13.66
C SER A 353 11.77 2.25 12.28
N MET A 354 10.98 1.83 11.29
CA MET A 354 11.37 1.66 9.88
C MET A 354 10.91 2.84 9.00
N ASN A 355 10.73 4.00 9.61
CA ASN A 355 10.22 5.25 9.04
C ASN A 355 11.32 6.17 8.49
N THR A 356 12.44 5.60 8.05
CA THR A 356 13.49 6.35 7.31
C THR A 356 13.66 5.78 5.91
N CYS A 357 14.04 6.64 4.96
CA CYS A 357 14.33 6.20 3.59
C CYS A 357 15.43 5.13 3.56
N LEU A 358 16.47 5.29 4.40
CA LEU A 358 17.56 4.32 4.52
C LEU A 358 17.07 2.95 4.99
N ASN A 359 16.19 2.90 5.99
CA ASN A 359 15.61 1.65 6.45
C ASN A 359 14.79 0.96 5.36
N LYS A 360 13.90 1.70 4.70
CA LYS A 360 13.10 1.17 3.58
C LYS A 360 14.00 0.63 2.46
N ALA A 361 14.99 1.43 2.03
CA ALA A 361 15.90 1.06 0.97
C ALA A 361 16.71 -0.20 1.30
N HIS A 362 17.34 -0.25 2.48
CA HIS A 362 18.11 -1.42 2.89
C HIS A 362 17.22 -2.65 3.10
N PHE A 363 16.08 -2.50 3.76
CA PHE A 363 15.16 -3.61 4.02
C PHE A 363 14.65 -4.24 2.72
N PHE A 364 14.07 -3.45 1.82
CA PHE A 364 13.52 -3.98 0.58
C PHE A 364 14.60 -4.51 -0.38
N ALA A 365 15.84 -4.01 -0.30
CA ALA A 365 16.95 -4.59 -1.06
C ALA A 365 17.28 -6.02 -0.60
N GLN A 366 17.23 -6.26 0.71
CA GLN A 366 17.45 -7.58 1.29
C GLN A 366 16.27 -8.51 1.00
N VAL A 367 15.03 -8.02 1.17
CA VAL A 367 13.82 -8.78 0.82
C VAL A 367 13.85 -9.20 -0.65
N LYS A 368 14.12 -8.26 -1.58
CA LYS A 368 14.22 -8.55 -3.01
C LYS A 368 15.25 -9.64 -3.33
N GLN A 369 16.36 -9.70 -2.60
CA GLN A 369 17.33 -10.78 -2.77
C GLN A 369 16.78 -12.15 -2.34
N GLU A 370 16.01 -12.20 -1.24
CA GLU A 370 15.47 -13.46 -0.72
C GLU A 370 14.30 -13.99 -1.56
N VAL A 371 13.45 -13.11 -2.08
CA VAL A 371 12.19 -13.50 -2.74
C VAL A 371 12.23 -13.36 -4.27
N GLY A 372 13.14 -12.56 -4.82
CA GLY A 372 13.21 -12.29 -6.26
C GLY A 372 12.22 -11.21 -6.73
N ASN A 373 11.89 -11.23 -8.03
CA ASN A 373 11.02 -10.22 -8.67
C ASN A 373 9.53 -10.56 -8.63
N ASN A 374 9.19 -11.83 -8.47
CA ASN A 374 7.82 -12.32 -8.31
C ASN A 374 7.67 -12.81 -6.88
N VAL A 375 6.92 -12.07 -6.06
CA VAL A 375 6.68 -12.41 -4.67
C VAL A 375 5.46 -13.31 -4.59
N ASP A 376 5.69 -14.56 -4.20
CA ASP A 376 4.67 -15.46 -3.69
C ASP A 376 5.09 -15.89 -2.28
N VAL A 377 4.28 -15.54 -1.28
CA VAL A 377 4.60 -15.80 0.12
C VAL A 377 4.67 -17.31 0.41
N GLU A 378 3.91 -18.13 -0.32
CA GLU A 378 3.92 -19.59 -0.16
C GLU A 378 5.25 -20.20 -0.63
N ASP A 379 5.83 -19.64 -1.70
CA ASP A 379 7.12 -20.05 -2.25
C ASP A 379 8.32 -19.63 -1.37
N THR A 380 8.10 -18.80 -0.35
CA THR A 380 9.16 -18.43 0.60
C THR A 380 9.49 -19.52 1.61
N ALA A 381 8.68 -20.58 1.73
CA ALA A 381 9.03 -21.71 2.59
C ALA A 381 10.14 -22.56 1.96
N GLU A 382 11.23 -22.83 2.69
CA GLU A 382 12.28 -23.73 2.20
C GLU A 382 11.66 -25.10 1.87
N ASN A 383 11.78 -25.50 0.60
CA ASN A 383 11.43 -26.85 0.18
C ASN A 383 12.55 -27.83 0.57
N MET A 384 12.16 -28.99 1.07
CA MET A 384 13.09 -30.04 1.50
C MET A 384 13.07 -31.21 0.52
N ASN A 385 12.74 -30.92 -0.74
CA ASN A 385 12.68 -31.89 -1.82
C ASN A 385 14.09 -32.17 -2.37
N TYR A 386 14.92 -32.84 -1.58
CA TYR A 386 16.29 -33.20 -1.96
C TYR A 386 16.38 -34.64 -2.48
N SER A 387 17.20 -34.84 -3.52
CA SER A 387 17.59 -36.20 -3.94
C SER A 387 18.54 -36.83 -2.93
N VAL A 388 18.62 -38.16 -2.94
CA VAL A 388 19.58 -38.90 -2.11
C VAL A 388 21.00 -38.36 -2.27
N ALA A 389 21.44 -38.10 -3.52
CA ALA A 389 22.77 -37.57 -3.81
C ALA A 389 23.00 -36.17 -3.20
N ARG A 390 22.02 -35.27 -3.33
CA ARG A 390 22.12 -33.92 -2.76
C ARG A 390 22.10 -33.93 -1.23
N LEU A 391 21.35 -34.84 -0.61
CA LEU A 391 21.37 -35.01 0.85
C LEU A 391 22.77 -35.37 1.36
N LEU A 392 23.44 -36.31 0.70
CA LEU A 392 24.81 -36.72 1.01
C LEU A 392 25.85 -35.63 0.75
N GLU A 393 25.56 -34.69 -0.15
CA GLU A 393 26.46 -33.57 -0.45
C GLU A 393 26.29 -32.40 0.52
N LYS A 394 25.04 -32.02 0.81
CA LYS A 394 24.71 -30.76 1.49
C LYS A 394 24.65 -30.88 3.01
N PHE A 395 24.12 -31.98 3.56
CA PHE A 395 23.80 -32.07 4.99
C PHE A 395 24.73 -33.01 5.75
N SER A 396 25.39 -32.49 6.78
CA SER A 396 26.34 -33.26 7.62
C SER A 396 25.69 -34.45 8.34
N TYR A 397 24.39 -34.37 8.66
CA TYR A 397 23.63 -35.50 9.21
C TYR A 397 23.56 -36.66 8.21
N PHE A 398 23.15 -36.39 6.97
CA PHE A 398 22.96 -37.42 5.95
C PHE A 398 24.28 -37.98 5.43
N LYS A 399 25.36 -37.18 5.41
CA LYS A 399 26.74 -37.66 5.19
C LYS A 399 27.12 -38.80 6.14
N ARG A 400 26.75 -38.67 7.42
CA ARG A 400 27.04 -39.66 8.48
C ARG A 400 26.02 -40.79 8.51
N ASN A 401 24.82 -40.57 7.98
CA ASN A 401 23.71 -41.51 7.96
C ASN A 401 23.21 -41.78 6.52
N PRO A 402 24.04 -42.37 5.64
CA PRO A 402 23.69 -42.53 4.22
C PRO A 402 22.51 -43.47 3.99
N ALA A 403 22.22 -44.38 4.92
CA ALA A 403 21.03 -45.21 4.88
C ALA A 403 19.75 -44.36 4.98
N GLU A 404 19.73 -43.36 5.86
CA GLU A 404 18.59 -42.45 6.00
C GLU A 404 18.46 -41.49 4.81
N ALA A 405 19.57 -41.12 4.17
CA ALA A 405 19.52 -40.35 2.93
C ALA A 405 18.75 -41.10 1.83
N ARG A 406 18.95 -42.42 1.72
CA ARG A 406 18.19 -43.28 0.79
C ARG A 406 16.74 -43.46 1.20
N LEU A 407 16.48 -43.55 2.51
CA LEU A 407 15.15 -43.74 3.05
C LEU A 407 14.24 -42.53 2.83
N TYR A 408 14.77 -41.32 2.94
CA TYR A 408 13.96 -40.10 2.90
C TYR A 408 14.15 -39.23 1.65
N GLY A 409 15.28 -39.35 0.94
CA GLY A 409 15.56 -38.56 -0.26
C GLY A 409 14.74 -38.98 -1.47
N ARG A 410 14.56 -38.06 -2.42
CA ARG A 410 13.93 -38.35 -3.72
C ARG A 410 14.78 -39.34 -4.53
N ALA A 411 14.13 -40.37 -5.08
CA ALA A 411 14.72 -41.38 -5.95
C ALA A 411 13.66 -41.86 -6.99
N PRO A 412 14.05 -42.60 -8.05
CA PRO A 412 13.07 -43.17 -8.99
C PRO A 412 12.02 -44.01 -8.26
N GLY A 413 10.73 -43.64 -8.40
CA GLY A 413 9.62 -44.30 -7.72
C GLY A 413 9.42 -43.89 -6.25
N GLN A 414 10.18 -42.93 -5.72
CA GLN A 414 10.11 -42.46 -4.33
C GLN A 414 10.16 -40.92 -4.27
N SER A 415 9.08 -40.31 -3.79
CA SER A 415 9.05 -38.89 -3.42
C SER A 415 9.88 -38.64 -2.17
N ALA A 416 10.48 -37.44 -2.06
CA ALA A 416 11.19 -37.05 -0.84
C ALA A 416 10.22 -36.94 0.35
N ASN A 417 10.59 -37.48 1.50
CA ASN A 417 9.93 -37.19 2.76
C ASN A 417 10.54 -35.91 3.35
N GLN A 418 10.01 -34.78 2.90
CA GLN A 418 10.53 -33.44 3.18
C GLN A 418 10.60 -33.12 4.69
N GLU A 419 9.54 -33.45 5.43
CA GLU A 419 9.49 -33.27 6.88
C GLU A 419 10.55 -34.11 7.59
N ALA A 420 10.69 -35.39 7.24
CA ALA A 420 11.71 -36.26 7.81
C ALA A 420 13.13 -35.76 7.50
N ILE A 421 13.35 -35.19 6.32
CA ILE A 421 14.61 -34.56 5.92
C ILE A 421 14.90 -33.35 6.82
N ALA A 422 13.92 -32.44 6.98
CA ALA A 422 14.08 -31.23 7.77
C ALA A 422 14.35 -31.52 9.25
N ASN A 423 13.55 -32.39 9.85
CA ASN A 423 13.70 -32.80 11.24
C ASN A 423 15.07 -33.41 11.55
N ARG A 424 15.75 -33.98 10.55
CA ARG A 424 17.11 -34.52 10.70
C ARG A 424 18.21 -33.52 10.38
N ALA A 425 18.03 -32.73 9.33
CA ALA A 425 18.98 -31.70 8.92
C ALA A 425 19.13 -30.59 9.98
N TYR A 426 18.04 -30.29 10.70
CA TYR A 426 17.93 -29.18 11.63
C TYR A 426 17.73 -29.57 13.10
N ALA A 427 17.78 -30.87 13.46
CA ALA A 427 17.71 -31.30 14.87
C ALA A 427 18.85 -30.74 15.72
N ASN A 428 18.53 -30.31 16.95
CA ASN A 428 19.46 -29.77 17.94
C ASN A 428 20.29 -28.57 17.44
N ARG A 429 19.70 -27.75 16.56
CA ARG A 429 20.32 -26.55 15.99
C ARG A 429 19.40 -25.35 16.20
N ILE A 430 19.96 -24.19 16.55
CA ILE A 430 19.22 -22.91 16.62
C ILE A 430 17.95 -23.02 17.50
N GLY A 431 18.08 -23.67 18.66
CA GLY A 431 16.98 -23.90 19.60
C GLY A 431 16.00 -25.02 19.22
N ASN A 432 16.13 -25.65 18.04
CA ASN A 432 15.31 -26.81 17.70
C ASN A 432 15.63 -27.99 18.62
N GLY A 433 14.59 -28.72 19.03
CA GLY A 433 14.72 -29.99 19.72
C GLY A 433 15.30 -31.11 18.85
N ASN A 434 15.25 -32.33 19.39
CA ASN A 434 15.68 -33.53 18.67
C ASN A 434 14.74 -33.85 17.48
N VAL A 435 15.06 -34.86 16.69
CA VAL A 435 14.27 -35.25 15.50
C VAL A 435 12.78 -35.49 15.82
N ALA A 436 12.46 -35.96 17.03
CA ALA A 436 11.09 -36.28 17.42
C ALA A 436 10.24 -35.04 17.78
N SER A 437 10.85 -33.87 18.00
CA SER A 437 10.10 -32.64 18.30
C SER A 437 9.36 -32.07 17.09
N GLY A 438 9.77 -32.43 15.87
CA GLY A 438 9.21 -31.84 14.65
C GLY A 438 9.74 -30.43 14.32
N ASP A 439 10.64 -29.89 15.15
CA ASP A 439 11.08 -28.49 15.04
C ASP A 439 11.85 -28.20 13.75
N GLY A 440 12.58 -29.18 13.23
CA GLY A 440 13.33 -28.98 12.00
C GLY A 440 12.43 -28.67 10.81
N TRP A 441 11.24 -29.26 10.75
CA TRP A 441 10.21 -28.94 9.76
C TRP A 441 9.41 -27.71 10.15
N ASN A 442 8.97 -27.63 11.40
CA ASN A 442 8.09 -26.55 11.87
C ASN A 442 8.77 -25.19 11.84
N TYR A 443 10.09 -25.11 12.07
CA TYR A 443 10.86 -23.86 12.04
C TYR A 443 11.95 -23.86 10.97
N ARG A 444 11.70 -24.49 9.81
CA ARG A 444 12.53 -24.30 8.61
C ARG A 444 12.43 -22.86 8.08
N GLY A 445 13.32 -22.47 7.17
CA GLY A 445 13.34 -21.14 6.55
C GLY A 445 11.99 -20.77 5.93
N ARG A 446 11.48 -19.57 6.26
CA ARG A 446 10.21 -19.01 5.76
C ARG A 446 10.24 -17.50 5.65
N GLY A 447 9.32 -16.97 4.85
CA GLY A 447 9.02 -15.54 4.77
C GLY A 447 10.11 -14.74 4.08
N PHE A 448 9.92 -13.42 4.08
CA PHE A 448 10.73 -12.46 3.32
C PHE A 448 12.20 -12.36 3.75
N ILE A 449 12.57 -12.92 4.90
CA ILE A 449 13.96 -12.92 5.41
C ILE A 449 14.51 -14.33 5.71
N GLN A 450 13.80 -15.39 5.29
CA GLN A 450 14.18 -16.79 5.55
C GLN A 450 14.40 -17.12 7.04
N LEU A 451 13.42 -16.75 7.90
CA LEU A 451 13.48 -16.98 9.33
C LEU A 451 13.57 -18.49 9.64
N THR A 452 14.63 -18.91 10.33
CA THR A 452 14.97 -20.33 10.55
C THR A 452 15.34 -20.62 12.00
N GLY A 453 14.78 -21.69 12.56
CA GLY A 453 15.10 -22.24 13.88
C GLY A 453 14.24 -21.69 15.01
N ARG A 454 13.79 -22.56 15.92
CA ARG A 454 12.86 -22.24 17.02
C ARG A 454 13.33 -21.05 17.86
N SER A 455 14.64 -20.93 18.14
CA SER A 455 15.16 -19.77 18.90
C SER A 455 14.85 -18.45 18.20
N ASN A 456 15.12 -18.37 16.90
CA ASN A 456 14.89 -17.15 16.13
C ASN A 456 13.39 -16.82 16.03
N TYR A 457 12.52 -17.83 15.89
CA TYR A 457 11.07 -17.59 15.93
C TYR A 457 10.63 -17.06 17.30
N ASN A 458 11.15 -17.61 18.41
CA ASN A 458 10.84 -17.08 19.75
C ASN A 458 11.31 -15.63 19.91
N ASP A 459 12.55 -15.33 19.50
CA ASP A 459 13.15 -14.01 19.65
C ASP A 459 12.41 -12.96 18.81
N VAL A 460 12.06 -13.28 17.56
CA VAL A 460 11.25 -12.42 16.69
C VAL A 460 9.84 -12.24 17.24
N ASN A 461 9.20 -13.32 17.73
CA ASN A 461 7.87 -13.23 18.32
C ASN A 461 7.85 -12.31 19.54
N GLN A 462 8.88 -12.34 20.38
CA GLN A 462 9.00 -11.42 21.52
C GLN A 462 9.07 -9.96 21.08
N ILE A 463 9.78 -9.65 19.99
CA ILE A 463 9.81 -8.29 19.43
C ILE A 463 8.42 -7.88 18.92
N ILE A 464 7.70 -8.77 18.23
CA ILE A 464 6.31 -8.50 17.79
C ILE A 464 5.43 -8.22 19.01
N GLN A 465 5.48 -9.07 20.04
CA GLN A 465 4.67 -8.92 21.25
C GLN A 465 5.03 -7.66 22.05
N SER A 466 6.28 -7.18 21.97
CA SER A 466 6.73 -5.99 22.67
C SER A 466 6.39 -4.69 21.95
N LEU A 467 6.53 -4.65 20.62
CA LEU A 467 6.37 -3.42 19.83
C LEU A 467 5.01 -3.32 19.15
N TYR A 468 4.33 -4.45 18.97
CA TYR A 468 3.01 -4.52 18.35
C TYR A 468 2.09 -5.57 19.03
N PRO A 469 1.83 -5.43 20.35
CA PRO A 469 1.03 -6.41 21.12
C PRO A 469 -0.40 -6.60 20.58
N GLU A 470 -1.01 -5.55 20.04
CA GLU A 470 -2.36 -5.58 19.47
C GLU A 470 -2.44 -6.24 18.08
N SER A 471 -1.31 -6.64 17.50
CA SER A 471 -1.27 -7.34 16.20
C SER A 471 -1.95 -8.70 16.19
N GLY A 472 -2.04 -9.36 17.36
CA GLY A 472 -2.57 -10.71 17.52
C GLY A 472 -1.69 -11.83 16.93
N ILE A 473 -0.44 -11.54 16.55
CA ILE A 473 0.44 -12.49 15.84
C ILE A 473 1.23 -13.36 16.82
N ASP A 474 1.17 -14.69 16.66
CA ASP A 474 2.04 -15.64 17.35
C ASP A 474 2.70 -16.61 16.36
N ILE A 475 3.92 -16.27 15.92
CA ILE A 475 4.66 -17.07 14.93
C ILE A 475 5.31 -18.33 15.54
N VAL A 476 5.30 -18.47 16.87
CA VAL A 476 5.82 -19.67 17.54
C VAL A 476 4.74 -20.73 17.58
N ALA A 477 3.50 -20.33 17.88
CA ALA A 477 2.32 -21.18 17.86
C ALA A 477 1.92 -21.57 16.43
N ASP A 478 1.99 -20.63 15.48
CA ASP A 478 1.73 -20.87 14.06
C ASP A 478 2.91 -20.42 13.17
N PRO A 479 3.97 -21.25 13.06
CA PRO A 479 5.11 -20.92 12.21
C PRO A 479 4.82 -21.04 10.71
N VAL A 480 3.70 -21.66 10.30
CA VAL A 480 3.33 -21.78 8.89
C VAL A 480 2.85 -20.43 8.35
N ALA A 481 2.19 -19.62 9.19
CA ALA A 481 1.71 -18.30 8.84
C ALA A 481 2.79 -17.36 8.26
N VAL A 482 4.06 -17.53 8.67
CA VAL A 482 5.21 -16.76 8.14
C VAL A 482 5.43 -16.98 6.63
N SER A 483 4.88 -18.06 6.05
CA SER A 483 4.93 -18.36 4.62
C SER A 483 3.54 -18.67 4.04
N SER A 484 2.46 -18.19 4.65
CA SER A 484 1.10 -18.34 4.08
C SER A 484 0.24 -17.09 4.26
N ASP A 485 0.74 -16.09 4.99
CA ASP A 485 0.08 -14.81 5.21
C ASP A 485 1.11 -13.69 5.00
N VAL A 486 0.87 -12.84 3.99
CA VAL A 486 1.74 -11.72 3.62
C VAL A 486 1.93 -10.74 4.78
N ARG A 487 0.88 -10.49 5.58
CA ARG A 487 0.95 -9.59 6.74
C ARG A 487 1.89 -10.15 7.80
N ILE A 488 1.77 -11.43 8.13
CA ILE A 488 2.62 -12.09 9.13
C ILE A 488 4.06 -12.23 8.61
N ALA A 489 4.25 -12.54 7.32
CA ALA A 489 5.57 -12.57 6.69
C ALA A 489 6.30 -11.22 6.74
N MET A 490 5.59 -10.12 6.45
CA MET A 490 6.15 -8.77 6.51
C MET A 490 6.50 -8.36 7.95
N ILE A 491 5.55 -8.48 8.88
CA ILE A 491 5.75 -8.08 10.28
C ILE A 491 6.87 -8.89 10.94
N SER A 492 6.96 -10.20 10.67
CA SER A 492 8.06 -11.02 11.19
C SER A 492 9.42 -10.63 10.60
N ALA A 493 9.49 -10.23 9.33
CA ALA A 493 10.72 -9.72 8.73
C ALA A 493 11.15 -8.37 9.33
N MET A 494 10.20 -7.47 9.61
CA MET A 494 10.47 -6.18 10.28
C MET A 494 10.91 -6.38 11.73
N ALA A 495 10.25 -7.28 12.46
CA ALA A 495 10.66 -7.63 13.82
C ALA A 495 12.04 -8.31 13.87
N TYR A 496 12.38 -9.15 12.89
CA TYR A 496 13.75 -9.67 12.72
C TYR A 496 14.75 -8.54 12.48
N TRP A 497 14.39 -7.56 11.65
CA TRP A 497 15.24 -6.39 11.36
C TRP A 497 15.58 -5.62 12.65
N VAL A 498 14.56 -5.36 13.49
CA VAL A 498 14.74 -4.74 14.81
C VAL A 498 15.58 -5.61 15.74
N HIS A 499 15.23 -6.89 15.88
CA HIS A 499 15.93 -7.83 16.78
C HIS A 499 17.44 -7.85 16.55
N ASN A 500 17.85 -7.79 15.27
CA ASN A 500 19.26 -7.86 14.88
C ASN A 500 19.96 -6.50 14.80
N GLY A 501 19.33 -5.42 15.28
CA GLY A 501 19.90 -4.08 15.30
C GLY A 501 20.09 -3.45 13.92
N LEU A 502 19.37 -3.95 12.91
CA LEU A 502 19.53 -3.51 11.53
C LEU A 502 18.94 -2.11 11.29
N VAL A 503 18.01 -1.66 12.12
CA VAL A 503 17.47 -0.28 12.07
C VAL A 503 18.58 0.76 12.22
N ALA A 504 19.37 0.63 13.29
CA ALA A 504 20.48 1.53 13.58
C ALA A 504 21.60 1.38 12.54
N LEU A 505 21.86 0.17 12.05
CA LEU A 505 22.89 -0.09 11.05
C LEU A 505 22.53 0.51 9.68
N ALA A 506 21.27 0.41 9.26
CA ALA A 506 20.77 1.01 8.02
C ALA A 506 20.89 2.53 8.02
N ASN A 507 20.62 3.16 9.15
CA ASN A 507 20.71 4.61 9.31
C ASN A 507 22.15 5.17 9.34
N GLN A 508 23.19 4.32 9.28
CA GLN A 508 24.58 4.79 9.21
C GLN A 508 24.97 5.31 7.82
N GLY A 509 24.25 4.92 6.77
CA GLY A 509 24.45 5.44 5.43
C GLY A 509 24.05 4.48 4.31
N ASP A 510 24.29 4.91 3.08
CA ASP A 510 23.88 4.28 1.83
C ASP A 510 25.05 3.75 0.99
N GLU A 511 26.28 3.84 1.50
CA GLU A 511 27.45 3.23 0.85
C GLU A 511 27.41 1.70 0.86
N ASP A 512 28.10 1.08 -0.11
CA ASP A 512 28.27 -0.38 -0.26
C ASP A 512 28.70 -1.08 1.03
N SER A 513 29.52 -0.42 1.86
CA SER A 513 29.97 -0.95 3.15
C SER A 513 28.81 -1.18 4.13
N HIS A 514 27.80 -0.33 4.12
CA HIS A 514 26.62 -0.46 4.98
C HIS A 514 25.73 -1.62 4.51
N VAL A 515 25.51 -1.73 3.20
CA VAL A 515 24.78 -2.87 2.59
C VAL A 515 25.48 -4.19 2.94
N ASN A 516 26.81 -4.23 2.85
CA ASN A 516 27.59 -5.41 3.20
C ASN A 516 27.50 -5.74 4.70
N ALA A 517 27.53 -4.72 5.58
CA ALA A 517 27.38 -4.92 7.02
C ALA A 517 26.02 -5.55 7.37
N ILE A 518 24.93 -5.06 6.77
CA ILE A 518 23.58 -5.62 6.92
C ILE A 518 23.52 -7.05 6.38
N THR A 519 24.05 -7.26 5.17
CA THR A 519 24.12 -8.59 4.55
C THR A 519 24.87 -9.59 5.45
N ALA A 520 25.93 -9.16 6.12
CA ALA A 520 26.72 -10.02 7.01
C ALA A 520 25.96 -10.50 8.25
N VAL A 521 25.01 -9.68 8.73
CA VAL A 521 24.10 -10.05 9.82
C VAL A 521 23.08 -11.09 9.35
N ILE A 522 22.45 -10.85 8.20
CA ILE A 522 21.43 -11.73 7.62
C ILE A 522 22.04 -13.07 7.19
N ASN A 523 23.10 -13.03 6.38
CA ASN A 523 23.76 -14.22 5.87
C ASN A 523 25.24 -13.97 5.54
N LEU A 524 26.09 -14.03 6.57
CA LEU A 524 27.54 -13.80 6.47
C LEU A 524 28.24 -14.51 5.31
N ASN A 525 27.89 -15.78 5.05
CA ASN A 525 28.61 -16.64 4.11
C ASN A 525 27.95 -16.70 2.71
N THR A 526 27.07 -15.76 2.38
CA THR A 526 26.46 -15.69 1.06
C THR A 526 27.44 -15.20 -0.01
N ASP A 527 27.22 -15.60 -1.26
CA ASP A 527 27.86 -15.03 -2.45
C ASP A 527 27.06 -13.84 -3.04
N SER A 528 25.87 -13.57 -2.50
CA SER A 528 24.92 -12.55 -2.99
C SER A 528 25.23 -11.10 -2.61
N TYR A 529 26.38 -10.79 -2.00
CA TYR A 529 26.73 -9.43 -1.61
C TYR A 529 26.65 -8.44 -2.79
N ALA A 530 27.16 -8.82 -3.97
CA ALA A 530 27.08 -7.95 -5.15
C ALA A 530 25.65 -7.72 -5.63
N SER A 531 24.82 -8.77 -5.63
CA SER A 531 23.41 -8.67 -6.02
C SER A 531 22.62 -7.78 -5.04
N ARG A 532 22.84 -7.91 -3.73
CA ARG A 532 22.20 -7.06 -2.71
C ARG A 532 22.56 -5.59 -2.86
N ARG A 533 23.80 -5.27 -3.23
CA ARG A 533 24.19 -3.89 -3.56
C ARG A 533 23.46 -3.37 -4.79
N ASN A 534 23.34 -4.18 -5.84
CA ASN A 534 22.56 -3.80 -7.01
C ASN A 534 21.08 -3.59 -6.69
N HIS A 535 20.49 -4.44 -5.84
CA HIS A 535 19.12 -4.25 -5.35
C HIS A 535 19.00 -2.97 -4.54
N PHE A 536 19.99 -2.65 -3.71
CA PHE A 536 20.04 -1.41 -2.96
C PHE A 536 20.11 -0.19 -3.87
N THR A 537 20.84 -0.22 -4.99
CA THR A 537 20.81 0.87 -5.97
C THR A 537 19.39 1.15 -6.48
N THR A 538 18.61 0.10 -6.77
CA THR A 538 17.20 0.24 -7.18
C THR A 538 16.35 0.82 -6.06
N THR A 539 16.42 0.26 -4.85
CA THR A 539 15.58 0.72 -3.74
C THR A 539 16.00 2.10 -3.22
N LYS A 540 17.27 2.48 -3.33
CA LYS A 540 17.77 3.83 -3.07
C LYS A 540 17.16 4.83 -4.04
N GLN A 541 17.05 4.51 -5.33
CA GLN A 541 16.35 5.40 -6.26
C GLN A 541 14.91 5.64 -5.79
N VAL A 542 14.17 4.55 -5.53
CA VAL A 542 12.76 4.58 -5.16
C VAL A 542 12.48 5.30 -3.84
N PHE A 543 13.28 5.03 -2.80
CA PHE A 543 12.98 5.53 -1.47
C PHE A 543 13.78 6.76 -1.07
N ILE A 544 14.98 6.99 -1.62
CA ILE A 544 15.85 8.12 -1.22
C ILE A 544 15.86 9.19 -2.30
N ASN A 545 16.14 8.84 -3.56
CA ASN A 545 16.31 9.85 -4.60
C ASN A 545 14.97 10.42 -5.07
N ASP A 546 13.93 9.59 -5.23
CA ASP A 546 12.58 10.07 -5.60
C ASP A 546 11.87 10.82 -4.45
N CYS A 547 12.46 10.73 -3.26
CA CYS A 547 12.15 11.56 -2.09
C CYS A 547 12.86 12.93 -2.14
N GLY A 548 13.95 13.07 -2.92
CA GLY A 548 14.67 14.33 -3.13
C GLY A 548 14.43 15.03 -4.48
N THR A 549 13.83 14.36 -5.47
CA THR A 549 13.54 14.94 -6.79
C THR A 549 12.37 14.24 -7.47
N THR A 550 11.22 14.90 -7.60
CA THR A 550 10.37 14.83 -8.80
C THR A 550 9.52 16.10 -8.86
N ASP A 551 10.01 17.11 -9.57
CA ASP A 551 9.24 18.00 -10.46
C ASP A 551 10.20 19.06 -11.02
N ALA A 552 11.07 18.62 -11.94
CA ALA A 552 11.80 19.50 -12.84
C ALA A 552 12.26 18.71 -14.07
N SER A 553 11.33 18.53 -15.01
CA SER A 553 11.67 18.35 -16.43
C SER A 553 10.59 18.97 -17.29
#